data_AF-A0A6V7JL83-F1
#
_entry.id   AF-A0A6V7JL83-F1
#
_cell.length_a   1.000
_cell.length_b   1.000
_cell.length_c   1.000
_cell.angle_alpha   90.00
_cell.angle_beta   90.00
_cell.angle_gamma   90.00
#
_symmetry.space_group_name_H-M   'P 1'
#
loop_
_entity.id
_entity.type
_entity.pdbx_description
1 polymer ?
#
loop_
_entity_poly.entity_id
_entity_poly.type
_entity_poly.pdbx_seq_one_letter_code
_entity_poly.pdbx_strand_id
1 'polypeptide(L)'
;MNILEKCPGLYCGRELLVDGNWSDCGACPRGFRTNDSSACVPCEDTPMLYDWLYLGFMALLTLVLHWFCIDMVAMRRNIPKVVIFLHLSAFFEILSASLITLQLTEPLGSFGIMSCRVQRLSDWYTLLYNPTPNYEASLHCTQEAVYP
;
A
#
# COMPACT_ATOMS: atom_id res chain seq x y z
N MET A 1 7.62 -5.05 -34.51
CA MET A 1 8.36 -4.42 -33.39
C MET A 1 7.42 -3.37 -32.82
N ASN A 2 6.77 -3.68 -31.70
CA ASN A 2 5.81 -2.76 -31.07
C ASN A 2 6.63 -1.70 -30.30
N ILE A 3 6.75 -0.50 -30.89
CA ILE A 3 7.44 0.63 -30.27
C ILE A 3 6.56 1.13 -29.13
N LEU A 4 7.08 1.08 -27.91
CA LEU A 4 6.40 1.63 -26.75
C LEU A 4 6.45 3.16 -26.80
N GLU A 5 5.31 3.78 -27.08
CA GLU A 5 5.18 5.23 -26.99
C GLU A 5 5.03 5.66 -25.53
N LYS A 6 5.87 6.62 -25.13
CA LYS A 6 5.91 7.15 -23.78
C LYS A 6 4.58 7.81 -23.42
N CYS A 7 4.05 7.49 -22.24
CA CYS A 7 2.84 8.15 -21.74
C CYS A 7 3.15 9.58 -21.29
N PRO A 8 2.20 10.52 -21.47
CA PRO A 8 2.31 11.83 -20.83
C PRO A 8 2.27 11.64 -19.30
N GLY A 9 2.99 12.48 -18.56
CA GLY A 9 3.03 12.43 -17.09
C GLY A 9 4.11 11.50 -16.51
N LEU A 10 4.34 11.64 -15.20
CA LEU A 10 5.40 10.93 -14.49
C LEU A 10 4.97 9.53 -14.01
N TYR A 11 3.69 9.37 -13.69
CA TYR A 11 3.15 8.15 -13.07
C TYR A 11 2.21 7.35 -13.98
N CYS A 12 1.98 7.82 -15.22
CA CYS A 12 1.21 7.07 -16.20
C CYS A 12 2.06 5.98 -16.84
N GLY A 13 1.50 4.79 -16.95
CA GLY A 13 2.15 3.65 -17.57
C GLY A 13 1.23 2.85 -18.47
N ARG A 14 1.83 1.88 -19.17
CA ARG A 14 1.14 0.84 -19.93
C ARG A 14 1.50 -0.53 -19.38
N GLU A 15 0.51 -1.39 -19.32
CA GLU A 15 0.68 -2.82 -19.03
C GLU A 15 0.89 -3.61 -20.32
N LEU A 16 1.65 -4.71 -20.22
CA LEU A 16 1.84 -5.65 -21.30
C LEU A 16 0.71 -6.70 -21.25
N LEU A 17 -0.18 -6.68 -22.24
CA LEU A 17 -1.27 -7.65 -22.34
C LEU A 17 -0.72 -9.02 -22.78
N VAL A 18 -1.48 -10.07 -22.46
CA VAL A 18 -1.16 -11.48 -22.81
C VAL A 18 -0.98 -11.65 -24.32
N ASP A 19 -1.66 -10.84 -25.13
CA ASP A 19 -1.59 -10.83 -26.59
C ASP A 19 -0.29 -10.20 -27.15
N GLY A 20 0.61 -9.71 -26.27
CA GLY A 20 1.86 -9.04 -26.65
C GLY A 20 1.67 -7.58 -27.12
N ASN A 21 0.47 -7.03 -26.96
CA ASN A 21 0.17 -5.62 -27.18
C ASN A 21 0.27 -4.83 -25.88
N TRP A 22 0.48 -3.51 -25.99
CA TRP A 22 0.48 -2.61 -24.84
C TRP A 22 -0.92 -2.04 -24.60
N SER A 23 -1.30 -1.86 -23.33
CA SER A 23 -2.55 -1.18 -22.97
C SER A 23 -2.52 0.30 -23.34
N ASP A 24 -3.68 0.94 -23.20
CA ASP A 24 -3.76 2.39 -23.14
C ASP A 24 -3.01 2.95 -21.91
N CYS A 25 -2.63 4.22 -21.99
CA CYS A 25 -1.95 4.91 -20.89
C CYS A 25 -2.90 5.10 -19.70
N GLY A 26 -2.52 4.58 -18.54
CA GLY A 26 -3.31 4.67 -17.32
C GLY A 26 -2.47 4.53 -16.04
N ALA A 27 -3.15 4.31 -14.91
CA ALA A 27 -2.49 3.95 -13.66
C ALA A 27 -2.02 2.49 -13.71
N CYS A 28 -0.83 2.20 -13.18
CA CYS A 28 -0.38 0.81 -13.05
C CYS A 28 -1.16 0.10 -11.93
N PRO A 29 -1.34 -1.23 -12.03
CA PRO A 29 -1.92 -2.02 -10.96
C PRO A 29 -1.07 -1.94 -9.68
N ARG A 30 -1.69 -2.27 -8.55
CA ARG A 30 -1.00 -2.31 -7.24
C ARG A 30 0.19 -3.27 -7.30
N GLY A 31 1.33 -2.86 -6.72
CA GLY A 31 2.58 -3.62 -6.77
C GLY A 31 3.42 -3.40 -8.03
N PHE A 32 2.99 -2.51 -8.92
CA PHE A 32 3.72 -2.12 -10.13
C PHE A 32 4.09 -0.64 -10.10
N ARG A 33 5.19 -0.31 -10.77
CA ARG A 33 5.70 1.05 -10.94
C ARG A 33 6.03 1.33 -12.40
N THR A 34 5.93 2.59 -12.80
CA THR A 34 6.36 3.05 -14.12
C THR A 34 7.88 3.16 -14.23
N ASN A 35 8.44 2.64 -15.32
CA ASN A 35 9.84 2.86 -15.69
C ASN A 35 10.02 4.11 -16.56
N ASP A 36 11.26 4.48 -16.94
CA ASP A 36 11.58 5.65 -17.78
C ASP A 36 10.88 5.65 -19.15
N SER A 37 10.55 4.45 -19.66
CA SER A 37 9.79 4.21 -20.89
C SER A 37 8.27 4.22 -20.70
N SER A 38 7.77 4.52 -19.50
CA SER A 38 6.35 4.42 -19.12
C SER A 38 5.76 3.01 -19.21
N ALA A 39 6.57 1.97 -19.05
CA ALA A 39 6.08 0.59 -18.86
C ALA A 39 5.81 0.32 -17.38
N CYS A 40 4.72 -0.37 -17.04
CA CYS A 40 4.46 -0.88 -15.71
C CYS A 40 5.34 -2.11 -15.43
N VAL A 41 6.23 -2.02 -14.45
CA VAL A 41 7.12 -3.10 -14.00
C VAL A 41 6.80 -3.48 -12.55
N PRO A 42 6.87 -4.76 -12.18
CA PRO A 42 6.62 -5.19 -10.81
C PRO A 42 7.71 -4.65 -9.86
N CYS A 43 7.32 -4.32 -8.64
CA CYS A 43 8.25 -3.88 -7.60
C CYS A 43 8.90 -5.10 -6.92
N GLU A 44 10.23 -5.18 -6.97
CA GLU A 44 11.00 -6.26 -6.36
C GLU A 44 11.90 -5.79 -5.21
N ASP A 45 11.76 -4.53 -4.77
CA ASP A 45 12.59 -3.99 -3.70
C ASP A 45 12.11 -4.48 -2.32
N THR A 46 13.04 -4.54 -1.37
CA THR A 46 12.73 -4.88 0.01
C THR A 46 12.38 -3.65 0.86
N PRO A 47 11.43 -3.74 1.80
CA PRO A 47 11.08 -2.65 2.69
C PRO A 47 12.28 -2.16 3.52
N MET A 48 12.39 -0.85 3.64
CA MET A 48 13.40 -0.22 4.49
C MET A 48 12.95 -0.23 5.95
N LEU A 49 13.86 0.10 6.88
CA LEU A 49 13.54 0.22 8.31
C LEU A 49 12.34 1.15 8.57
N TYR A 50 12.24 2.23 7.80
CA TYR A 50 11.13 3.19 7.91
C TYR A 50 9.77 2.54 7.64
N ASP A 51 9.69 1.69 6.61
CA ASP A 51 8.45 1.02 6.22
C ASP A 51 8.00 0.04 7.33
N TRP A 52 8.95 -0.69 7.92
CA TRP A 52 8.68 -1.55 9.08
C TRP A 52 8.23 -0.79 10.32
N LEU A 53 8.86 0.36 10.62
CA LEU A 53 8.44 1.23 11.71
C LEU A 53 7.03 1.77 11.49
N TYR A 54 6.69 2.12 10.25
CA TYR A 54 5.35 2.55 9.87
C TYR A 54 4.31 1.44 10.04
N LEU A 55 4.59 0.22 9.55
CA LEU A 55 3.71 -0.94 9.75
C LEU A 55 3.52 -1.25 11.24
N GLY A 56 4.60 -1.21 12.02
CA GLY A 56 4.54 -1.37 13.48
C GLY A 56 3.70 -0.29 14.16
N PHE A 57 3.84 0.97 13.73
CA PHE A 57 3.03 2.08 14.22
C PHE A 57 1.54 1.88 13.89
N MET A 58 1.21 1.44 12.68
CA MET A 58 -0.17 1.17 12.29
C MET A 58 -0.81 0.07 13.15
N ALA A 59 -0.09 -1.03 13.39
CA ALA A 59 -0.57 -2.09 14.27
C ALA A 59 -0.72 -1.63 15.73
N LEU A 60 0.25 -0.86 16.24
CA LEU A 60 0.20 -0.30 17.59
C LEU A 60 -0.96 0.69 17.77
N LEU A 61 -1.20 1.55 16.78
CA LEU A 61 -2.30 2.50 16.79
C LEU A 61 -3.65 1.78 16.91
N THR A 62 -3.86 0.74 16.10
CA THR A 62 -5.07 -0.09 16.18
C THR A 62 -5.21 -0.73 17.57
N LEU A 63 -4.11 -1.21 18.16
CA LEU A 63 -4.12 -1.78 19.51
C LEU A 63 -4.51 -0.77 20.58
N VAL A 64 -3.89 0.40 20.56
CA VAL A 64 -4.19 1.49 21.51
C VAL A 64 -5.64 1.93 21.39
N LEU A 65 -6.16 2.08 20.16
CA LEU A 65 -7.56 2.43 19.94
C LEU A 65 -8.50 1.32 20.43
N HIS A 66 -8.17 0.05 20.21
CA HIS A 66 -8.98 -1.07 20.68
C HIS A 66 -9.05 -1.10 22.22
N TRP A 67 -7.89 -0.98 22.89
CA TRP A 67 -7.84 -0.88 24.35
C TRP A 67 -8.57 0.35 24.88
N PHE A 68 -8.41 1.50 24.23
CA PHE A 68 -9.14 2.72 24.60
C PHE A 68 -10.67 2.52 24.52
N CYS A 69 -11.17 1.86 23.48
CA CYS A 69 -12.58 1.50 23.37
C CYS A 69 -13.03 0.55 24.49
N ILE A 70 -12.21 -0.44 24.84
CA ILE A 70 -12.47 -1.35 25.96
C ILE A 70 -12.57 -0.55 27.26
N ASP A 71 -11.60 0.32 27.54
CA ASP A 71 -11.56 1.13 28.76
C ASP A 71 -12.73 2.10 28.87
N MET A 72 -13.11 2.75 27.77
CA MET A 72 -14.27 3.65 27.75
C MET A 72 -15.56 2.93 28.12
N VAL A 73 -15.75 1.70 27.65
CA VAL A 73 -16.93 0.87 27.96
C VAL A 73 -16.80 0.24 29.35
N ALA A 74 -15.60 -0.17 29.73
CA ALA A 74 -15.28 -0.83 31.00
C ALA A 74 -15.30 0.13 32.19
N MET A 75 -15.00 1.43 32.02
CA MET A 75 -15.22 2.44 33.06
C MET A 75 -16.66 2.42 33.59
N ARG A 76 -17.61 1.94 32.77
CA ARG A 76 -19.01 1.75 33.18
C ARG A 76 -19.24 0.53 34.09
N ARG A 77 -18.26 -0.37 34.27
CA ARG A 77 -18.36 -1.65 35.00
C ARG A 77 -17.17 -1.89 35.94
N ASN A 78 -17.44 -2.03 37.23
CA ASN A 78 -16.42 -2.15 38.31
C ASN A 78 -15.65 -3.49 38.40
N ILE A 79 -15.51 -4.29 37.33
CA ILE A 79 -14.93 -5.65 37.42
C ILE A 79 -13.55 -5.72 36.74
N PRO A 80 -12.43 -5.64 37.49
CA PRO A 80 -11.09 -5.52 36.91
C PRO A 80 -10.62 -6.81 36.18
N LYS A 81 -11.03 -8.00 36.62
CA LYS A 81 -10.58 -9.28 36.04
C LYS A 81 -11.07 -9.49 34.61
N VAL A 82 -12.32 -9.12 34.33
CA VAL A 82 -12.92 -9.25 32.99
C VAL A 82 -12.25 -8.29 32.01
N VAL A 83 -11.93 -7.08 32.48
CA VAL A 83 -11.25 -6.05 31.68
C VAL A 83 -9.86 -6.53 31.25
N ILE A 84 -9.09 -7.15 32.14
CA ILE A 84 -7.77 -7.72 31.80
C ILE A 84 -7.91 -8.80 30.71
N PHE A 85 -8.91 -9.67 30.80
CA PHE A 85 -9.13 -10.70 29.78
C PHE A 85 -9.49 -10.09 28.41
N LEU A 86 -10.29 -9.03 28.39
CA LEU A 86 -10.64 -8.32 27.15
C LEU A 86 -9.41 -7.66 26.51
N HIS A 87 -8.53 -7.05 27.30
CA HIS A 87 -7.29 -6.48 26.79
C HIS A 87 -6.37 -7.53 26.18
N LEU A 88 -6.26 -8.70 26.82
CA LEU A 88 -5.50 -9.83 26.28
C LEU A 88 -6.13 -10.37 24.99
N SER A 89 -7.46 -10.50 24.93
CA SER A 89 -8.16 -10.92 23.70
C SER A 89 -7.85 -9.96 22.55
N ALA A 90 -8.03 -8.65 22.77
CA ALA A 90 -7.75 -7.63 21.76
C ALA A 90 -6.29 -7.64 21.29
N PHE A 91 -5.35 -7.90 22.21
CA PHE A 91 -3.94 -8.05 21.85
C PHE A 91 -3.71 -9.23 20.90
N PHE A 92 -4.27 -10.40 21.21
CA PHE A 92 -4.13 -11.58 20.35
C PHE A 92 -4.88 -11.45 19.02
N GLU A 93 -6.04 -10.80 19.01
CA GLU A 93 -6.78 -10.49 17.78
C GLU A 93 -5.93 -9.62 16.85
N ILE A 94 -5.31 -8.57 17.37
CA ILE A 94 -4.52 -7.64 16.55
C ILE A 94 -3.20 -8.27 16.12
N LEU A 95 -2.54 -9.03 17.01
CA LEU A 95 -1.31 -9.76 16.67
C LEU A 95 -1.56 -10.81 15.60
N SER A 96 -2.63 -11.60 15.73
CA SER A 96 -2.97 -12.59 14.72
C SER A 96 -3.40 -11.94 13.41
N ALA A 97 -4.20 -10.86 13.46
CA ALA A 97 -4.59 -10.11 12.28
C ALA A 97 -3.38 -9.53 11.52
N SER A 98 -2.39 -8.97 12.23
CA SER A 98 -1.19 -8.42 11.59
C SER A 98 -0.33 -9.51 10.95
N LEU A 99 -0.10 -10.64 11.64
CA LEU A 99 0.64 -11.77 11.10
C LEU A 99 -0.06 -12.41 9.89
N ILE A 100 -1.39 -12.60 9.97
CA ILE A 100 -2.18 -13.13 8.86
C ILE A 100 -2.14 -12.18 7.67
N THR A 101 -2.27 -10.87 7.91
CA THR A 101 -2.19 -9.86 6.84
C THR A 101 -0.84 -9.93 6.15
N LEU A 102 0.27 -10.01 6.89
CA LEU A 102 1.60 -10.15 6.31
C LEU A 102 1.75 -11.40 5.44
N GLN A 103 1.15 -12.52 5.85
CA GLN A 103 1.21 -13.77 5.08
C GLN A 103 0.31 -13.79 3.83
N LEU A 104 -0.73 -12.95 3.82
CA LEU A 104 -1.66 -12.80 2.69
C LEU A 104 -1.21 -11.73 1.69
N THR A 105 -0.27 -10.85 2.07
CA THR A 105 0.37 -9.92 1.15
C THR A 105 1.30 -10.69 0.20
N GLU A 106 1.43 -10.23 -1.04
CA GLU A 106 2.34 -10.84 -2.00
C GLU A 106 3.81 -10.64 -1.56
N PRO A 107 4.66 -11.68 -1.66
CA PRO A 107 4.39 -13.07 -2.05
C PRO A 107 3.72 -13.92 -0.96
N LEU A 108 2.64 -14.61 -1.35
CA LEU A 108 1.83 -15.44 -0.44
C LEU A 108 2.66 -16.48 0.32
N GLY A 109 2.51 -16.49 1.65
CA GLY A 109 3.14 -17.48 2.53
C GLY A 109 4.58 -17.16 2.95
N SER A 110 5.16 -16.06 2.47
CA SER A 110 6.45 -15.53 2.93
C SER A 110 6.25 -14.38 3.92
N PHE A 111 7.17 -14.23 4.88
CA PHE A 111 7.25 -13.03 5.73
C PHE A 111 7.99 -11.86 5.05
N GLY A 112 8.48 -12.07 3.83
CA GLY A 112 9.09 -11.02 3.02
C GLY A 112 8.00 -10.23 2.30
N ILE A 113 8.01 -8.91 2.48
CA ILE A 113 7.12 -7.97 1.79
C ILE A 113 7.90 -7.34 0.64
N MET A 114 7.22 -7.06 -0.48
CA MET A 114 7.80 -6.39 -1.65
C MET A 114 7.33 -4.95 -1.71
N SER A 115 8.26 -4.00 -1.54
CA SER A 115 7.93 -2.58 -1.50
C SER A 115 8.34 -1.88 -2.79
N CYS A 116 7.56 -0.89 -3.22
CA CYS A 116 8.02 0.06 -4.23
C CYS A 116 8.82 1.17 -3.52
N ARG A 117 10.16 1.11 -3.58
CA ARG A 117 11.03 2.05 -2.88
C ARG A 117 10.76 3.51 -3.27
N VAL A 118 10.70 4.41 -2.28
CA VAL A 118 10.57 5.85 -2.55
C VAL A 118 11.81 6.36 -3.30
N GLN A 119 11.61 7.00 -4.47
CA GLN A 119 12.68 7.65 -5.22
C GLN A 119 12.59 9.17 -5.14
N ARG A 120 11.37 9.71 -5.08
CA ARG A 120 11.11 11.16 -5.07
C ARG A 120 10.02 11.50 -4.07
N LEU A 121 10.04 12.73 -3.53
CA LEU A 121 8.96 13.23 -2.67
C LEU A 121 7.61 13.28 -3.40
N SER A 122 7.64 13.45 -4.73
CA SER A 122 6.45 13.41 -5.56
C SER A 122 5.74 12.06 -5.53
N ASP A 123 6.43 10.97 -5.15
CA ASP A 123 5.87 9.60 -5.16
C ASP A 123 4.73 9.47 -4.12
N TRP A 124 4.75 10.30 -3.06
CA TRP A 124 3.70 10.36 -2.04
C TRP A 124 2.43 11.09 -2.50
N TYR A 125 2.52 11.86 -3.59
CA TYR A 125 1.47 12.78 -4.03
C TYR A 125 1.17 12.59 -5.51
N THR A 126 1.12 11.35 -6.00
CA THR A 126 0.87 11.02 -7.41
C THR A 126 -0.38 11.70 -7.99
N LEU A 127 -1.41 11.90 -7.15
CA LEU A 127 -2.63 12.65 -7.49
C LEU A 127 -2.39 14.05 -8.04
N LEU A 128 -1.36 14.75 -7.56
CA LEU A 128 -1.05 16.12 -7.97
C LEU A 128 -0.30 16.18 -9.31
N TYR A 129 0.14 15.04 -9.84
CA TYR A 129 0.94 14.92 -11.06
C TYR A 129 0.18 14.26 -12.21
N ASN A 130 -1.16 14.28 -12.17
CA ASN A 130 -2.01 13.84 -13.27
C ASN A 130 -1.85 14.78 -14.48
N PRO A 131 -1.46 14.27 -15.67
CA PRO A 131 -1.26 15.10 -16.85
C PRO A 131 -2.57 15.38 -17.58
N THR A 132 -2.64 16.56 -18.20
CA THR A 132 -3.71 16.96 -19.12
C THR A 132 -3.15 17.13 -20.54
N PRO A 133 -2.93 16.04 -21.30
CA PRO A 133 -2.43 16.14 -22.67
C PRO A 133 -3.37 17.01 -23.52
N ASN A 134 -2.77 17.97 -24.25
CA ASN A 134 -3.48 18.92 -25.13
C ASN A 134 -4.62 19.73 -24.48
N TYR A 135 -4.72 19.76 -23.14
CA TYR A 135 -5.82 20.38 -22.39
C TYR A 135 -7.23 19.84 -22.72
N GLU A 136 -7.33 18.67 -23.35
CA GLU A 136 -8.62 18.08 -23.74
C GLU A 136 -9.20 17.18 -22.65
N ALA A 137 -8.38 16.31 -22.07
CA ALA A 137 -8.77 15.38 -21.03
C ALA A 137 -7.65 15.22 -19.99
N SER A 138 -8.01 15.07 -18.72
CA SER A 138 -7.09 14.72 -17.65
C SER A 138 -6.96 13.20 -17.57
N LEU A 139 -5.74 12.68 -17.66
CA LEU A 139 -5.48 11.27 -17.43
C LEU A 139 -5.24 11.05 -15.94
N HIS A 140 -6.03 10.16 -15.36
CA HIS A 140 -5.93 9.81 -13.94
C HIS A 140 -4.96 8.63 -13.77
N CYS A 141 -3.71 8.96 -13.43
CA CYS A 141 -2.63 8.00 -13.23
C CYS A 141 -2.23 7.91 -11.76
N THR A 142 -3.20 8.13 -10.88
CA THR A 142 -3.01 8.03 -9.44
C THR A 142 -2.78 6.58 -9.07
N GLN A 143 -1.63 6.31 -8.48
CA GLN A 143 -1.28 5.01 -7.95
C GLN A 143 -0.64 5.17 -6.58
N GLU A 144 -0.76 4.14 -5.76
CA GLU A 144 -0.02 3.99 -4.51
C GLU A 144 1.43 3.62 -4.87
N ALA A 145 2.20 4.62 -5.32
CA ALA A 145 3.60 4.43 -5.72
C ALA A 145 4.53 4.10 -4.53
N VAL A 146 4.05 4.36 -3.31
CA VAL A 146 4.73 4.08 -2.06
C VAL A 146 3.83 3.21 -1.22
N TYR A 147 3.98 1.89 -1.35
CA TYR A 147 3.33 0.92 -0.48
C TYR A 147 4.27 -0.27 -0.27
N PRO A 148 4.37 -0.81 0.96
CA PRO A 148 4.97 -2.12 1.24
C PRO A 148 3.98 -3.24 0.93
#